data_AF-A0A5C5WJF0-F1
#
_entry.id   AF-A0A5C5WJF0-F1
#
_cell.length_a   1.000
_cell.length_b   1.000
_cell.length_c   1.000
_cell.angle_alpha   90.00
_cell.angle_beta   90.00
_cell.angle_gamma   90.00
#
_symmetry.space_group_name_H-M   'P 1'
#
loop_
_entity.id
_entity.type
_entity.pdbx_description
1 polymer ?
#
loop_
_entity_poly.entity_id
_entity_poly.type
_entity_poly.pdbx_seq_one_letter_code
_entity_poly.pdbx_strand_id
1 'polypeptide(L)'
;MMGNLVLQLFSYSLPIGILCVMWKLNARRWTRLARAYRTRDESNCFAKRTMQTVILVAGDIGWNSYKGIATVSVTQEGIRLQLTPPFSLFHPPLLFPYQDCHVEPKRWYLIGKTCQYTLRGVSDVRMIVHNDLQDWIELQVASISQTLEVGSTVVDTCAEWHTAH
;
A
#
# COMPACT_ATOMS: atom_id res chain seq x y z
N MET A 1 -27.09 21.07 35.53
CA MET A 1 -26.50 19.93 34.79
C MET A 1 -25.90 20.32 33.42
N MET A 2 -26.40 21.33 32.69
CA MET A 2 -25.81 21.70 31.38
C MET A 2 -24.37 22.27 31.42
N GLY A 3 -23.99 23.03 32.45
CA GLY A 3 -22.66 23.65 32.53
C GLY A 3 -21.49 22.66 32.59
N ASN A 4 -21.68 21.50 33.24
CA ASN A 4 -20.66 20.46 33.31
C ASN A 4 -20.44 19.77 31.95
N LEU A 5 -21.50 19.66 31.16
CA LEU A 5 -21.48 18.99 29.86
C LEU A 5 -20.71 19.82 28.83
N VAL A 6 -20.90 21.14 28.83
CA VAL A 6 -20.15 22.08 27.98
C VAL A 6 -18.66 22.10 28.36
N LEU A 7 -18.35 22.17 29.66
CA LEU A 7 -16.96 22.15 30.13
C LEU A 7 -16.25 20.83 29.79
N GLN A 8 -16.95 19.70 29.89
CA GLN A 8 -16.44 18.39 29.48
C GLN A 8 -16.18 18.33 27.96
N LEU A 9 -17.11 18.81 27.13
CA LEU A 9 -16.94 18.84 25.67
C LEU A 9 -15.72 19.69 25.26
N PHE A 10 -15.52 20.85 25.87
CA PHE A 10 -14.32 21.67 25.64
C PHE A 10 -13.05 20.98 26.14
N SER A 11 -13.09 20.37 27.32
CA SER A 11 -11.95 19.64 27.90
C SER A 11 -11.50 18.46 27.03
N TYR A 12 -12.43 17.69 26.46
CA TYR A 12 -12.09 16.58 25.55
C TYR A 12 -11.69 17.05 24.15
N SER A 13 -12.14 18.23 23.71
CA SER A 13 -11.81 18.75 22.38
C SER A 13 -10.30 19.00 22.20
N LEU A 14 -9.61 19.47 23.24
CA LEU A 14 -8.17 19.75 23.20
C LEU A 14 -7.31 18.48 22.98
N PRO A 15 -7.42 17.41 23.80
CA PRO A 15 -6.65 16.19 23.59
C PRO A 15 -7.04 15.50 22.28
N ILE A 16 -8.32 15.54 21.87
CA ILE A 16 -8.75 15.02 20.57
C ILE A 16 -8.07 15.80 19.44
N GLY A 17 -8.06 17.13 19.52
CA GLY A 17 -7.40 17.99 18.54
C GLY A 17 -5.91 17.72 18.43
N ILE A 18 -5.21 17.61 19.57
CA ILE A 18 -3.78 17.27 19.62
C ILE A 18 -3.53 15.89 19.00
N LEU A 19 -4.35 14.89 19.35
CA LEU A 19 -4.26 13.54 18.79
C LEU A 19 -4.45 13.56 17.26
N CYS A 20 -5.45 14.28 16.75
CA CYS A 20 -5.69 14.42 15.31
C CYS A 20 -4.51 15.09 14.60
N VAL A 21 -3.93 16.14 15.20
CA VAL A 21 -2.74 16.81 14.65
C VAL A 21 -1.56 15.83 14.61
N MET A 22 -1.24 15.16 15.72
CA MET A 22 -0.15 14.17 15.77
C MET A 22 -0.35 13.06 14.74
N TRP A 23 -1.58 12.57 14.58
CA TRP A 23 -1.91 11.53 13.61
C TRP A 23 -1.70 12.01 12.16
N LYS A 24 -2.13 13.23 11.85
CA LYS A 24 -1.91 13.86 10.53
C LYS A 24 -0.43 14.12 10.26
N LEU A 25 0.34 14.50 11.28
CA LEU A 25 1.80 14.65 11.19
C LEU A 25 2.47 13.31 10.87
N ASN A 26 2.04 12.23 11.53
CA ASN A 26 2.52 10.88 11.24
C ASN A 26 2.16 10.45 9.81
N ALA A 27 0.98 10.83 9.31
CA ALA A 27 0.55 10.52 7.94
C ALA A 27 1.26 11.33 6.83
N ARG A 28 2.21 12.23 7.15
CA ARG A 28 2.86 13.11 6.15
C ARG A 28 3.52 12.35 5.01
N ARG A 29 4.31 11.31 5.32
CA ARG A 29 5.03 10.51 4.30
C ARG A 29 4.05 9.75 3.41
N TRP A 30 3.02 9.17 4.02
CA TRP A 30 1.92 8.54 3.30
C TRP A 30 1.18 9.53 2.40
N THR A 31 0.92 10.74 2.89
CA THR A 31 0.23 11.79 2.14
C THR A 31 1.03 12.20 0.90
N ARG A 32 2.37 12.18 0.95
CA ARG A 32 3.21 12.42 -0.24
C ARG A 32 2.99 11.33 -1.29
N LEU A 33 3.03 10.06 -0.88
CA LEU A 33 2.71 8.94 -1.78
C LEU A 33 1.28 9.05 -2.34
N ALA A 34 0.31 9.40 -1.49
CA ALA A 34 -1.08 9.58 -1.88
C ALA A 34 -1.31 10.69 -2.92
N ARG A 35 -0.39 11.64 -3.09
CA ARG A 35 -0.52 12.65 -4.14
C ARG A 35 -0.33 12.07 -5.54
N ALA A 36 0.53 11.05 -5.67
CA ALA A 36 0.82 10.41 -6.95
C ALA A 36 0.05 9.09 -7.15
N TYR A 37 -0.18 8.35 -6.06
CA TYR A 37 -0.58 6.94 -6.11
C TYR A 37 -1.90 6.64 -5.40
N ARG A 38 -2.66 7.66 -4.97
CA ARG A 38 -3.95 7.39 -4.31
C ARG A 38 -4.91 6.70 -5.28
N THR A 39 -5.48 5.60 -4.82
CA THR A 39 -6.60 4.94 -5.50
C THR A 39 -7.88 5.10 -4.67
N ARG A 40 -9.03 5.07 -5.33
CA ARG A 40 -10.36 4.96 -4.68
C ARG A 40 -10.96 3.57 -4.85
N ASP A 41 -10.59 2.88 -5.92
CA ASP A 41 -11.22 1.63 -6.28
C ASP A 41 -10.65 0.46 -5.49
N GLU A 42 -11.54 -0.47 -5.16
CA GLU A 42 -11.18 -1.86 -4.94
C GLU A 42 -10.90 -2.49 -6.30
N SER A 43 -9.79 -2.08 -6.93
CA SER A 43 -9.29 -2.74 -8.12
C SER A 43 -9.21 -4.25 -7.86
N ASN A 44 -9.57 -5.05 -8.88
CA ASN A 44 -9.66 -6.51 -8.80
C ASN A 44 -8.41 -7.09 -8.14
N CYS A 45 -8.54 -7.42 -6.86
CA CYS A 45 -7.45 -7.85 -6.02
C CYS A 45 -7.29 -9.34 -6.21
N PHE A 46 -6.22 -9.76 -6.89
CA PHE A 46 -5.95 -11.17 -7.13
C PHE A 46 -5.55 -11.88 -5.84
N ALA A 47 -4.69 -11.23 -5.05
CA ALA A 47 -4.21 -11.77 -3.79
C ALA A 47 -4.01 -10.66 -2.75
N LYS A 48 -4.23 -10.98 -1.47
CA LYS A 48 -4.14 -10.03 -0.36
C LYS A 48 -3.48 -10.66 0.85
N ARG A 49 -2.56 -9.91 1.48
CA ARG A 49 -1.92 -10.28 2.74
C ARG A 49 -2.07 -9.13 3.73
N THR A 50 -2.70 -9.41 4.87
CA THR A 50 -2.95 -8.45 5.96
C THR A 50 -1.88 -8.55 7.04
N MET A 51 -1.86 -7.61 7.98
CA MET A 51 -0.94 -7.59 9.13
C MET A 51 0.55 -7.61 8.74
N GLN A 52 0.88 -7.01 7.60
CA GLN A 52 2.24 -6.92 7.11
C GLN A 52 2.99 -5.76 7.75
N THR A 53 4.31 -5.78 7.61
CA THR A 53 5.17 -4.67 8.02
C THR A 53 5.66 -3.94 6.80
N VAL A 54 5.31 -2.66 6.71
CA VAL A 54 5.78 -1.74 5.68
C VAL A 54 6.38 -0.53 6.37
N ILE A 55 7.53 -0.07 5.90
CA ILE A 55 8.20 1.09 6.47
C ILE A 55 8.41 2.13 5.38
N LEU A 56 8.04 3.37 5.70
CA LEU A 56 8.27 4.51 4.82
C LEU A 56 9.42 5.35 5.35
N VAL A 57 10.39 5.60 4.48
CA VAL A 57 11.60 6.35 4.77
C VAL A 57 11.66 7.50 3.78
N ALA A 58 11.72 8.74 4.25
CA ALA A 58 11.91 9.89 3.37
C ALA A 58 13.34 10.44 3.51
N GLY A 59 13.71 11.40 2.66
CA GLY A 59 15.03 12.07 2.74
C GLY A 59 15.29 12.87 4.02
N ASP A 60 14.32 12.94 4.95
CA ASP A 60 14.44 13.57 6.25
C ASP A 60 14.86 12.59 7.37
N ILE A 61 15.10 13.11 8.58
CA ILE A 61 15.43 12.29 9.74
C ILE A 61 14.18 11.52 10.18
N GLY A 62 14.20 10.19 10.04
CA GLY A 62 13.23 9.27 10.64
C GLY A 62 12.52 8.34 9.64
N TRP A 63 11.65 7.51 10.18
CA TRP A 63 10.87 6.53 9.43
C TRP A 63 9.48 6.36 10.06
N ASN A 64 8.50 5.97 9.24
CA ASN A 64 7.21 5.51 9.74
C ASN A 64 7.13 4.00 9.59
N SER A 65 6.88 3.29 10.69
CA SER A 65 6.65 1.85 10.65
C SER A 65 5.17 1.54 10.78
N TYR A 66 4.65 0.78 9.83
CA TYR A 66 3.27 0.29 9.79
C TYR A 66 3.23 -1.21 10.12
N LYS A 67 3.96 -1.61 11.16
CA LYS A 67 4.07 -3.01 11.60
C LYS A 67 2.72 -3.55 12.05
N GLY A 68 2.28 -4.64 11.42
CA GLY A 68 1.06 -5.35 11.82
C GLY A 68 -0.23 -4.60 11.52
N ILE A 69 -0.17 -3.53 10.73
CA ILE A 69 -1.37 -2.76 10.34
C ILE A 69 -1.43 -2.49 8.83
N ALA A 70 -0.38 -2.84 8.10
CA ALA A 70 -0.38 -2.74 6.64
C ALA A 70 -1.03 -3.97 6.00
N THR A 71 -1.76 -3.71 4.93
CA THR A 71 -2.34 -4.70 4.04
C THR A 71 -1.77 -4.46 2.65
N VAL A 72 -1.17 -5.50 2.09
CA VAL A 72 -0.59 -5.49 0.75
C VAL A 72 -1.44 -6.39 -0.14
N SER A 73 -1.80 -5.87 -1.28
CA SER A 73 -2.64 -6.52 -2.27
C SER A 73 -1.93 -6.50 -3.63
N VAL A 74 -2.02 -7.60 -4.36
CA VAL A 74 -1.49 -7.75 -5.71
C VAL A 74 -2.67 -7.62 -6.67
N THR A 75 -2.53 -6.72 -7.63
CA THR A 75 -3.52 -6.44 -8.68
C THR A 75 -2.84 -6.57 -10.03
N GLN A 76 -3.60 -6.61 -11.12
CA GLN A 76 -3.04 -6.68 -12.47
C GLN A 76 -2.19 -5.44 -12.83
N GLU A 77 -2.55 -4.27 -12.31
CA GLU A 77 -1.87 -2.99 -12.59
C GLU A 77 -0.64 -2.76 -11.71
N GLY A 78 -0.64 -3.31 -10.49
CA GLY A 78 0.38 -3.00 -9.50
C GLY A 78 0.12 -3.53 -8.10
N ILE A 79 0.89 -3.00 -7.15
CA ILE A 79 0.83 -3.34 -5.73
C ILE A 79 -0.04 -2.32 -5.01
N ARG A 80 -1.14 -2.76 -4.41
CA ARG A 80 -2.01 -1.92 -3.58
C ARG A 80 -1.61 -2.01 -2.12
N LEU A 81 -1.43 -0.87 -1.48
CA LEU A 81 -1.08 -0.74 -0.07
C LEU A 81 -2.17 0.04 0.68
N GLN A 82 -2.67 -0.53 1.76
CA GLN A 82 -3.68 0.11 2.61
C GLN A 82 -3.46 -0.23 4.09
N LEU A 83 -3.96 0.60 4.99
CA LEU A 83 -3.93 0.29 6.44
C LEU A 83 -5.26 -0.29 6.89
N THR A 84 -5.22 -1.14 7.91
CA THR A 84 -6.43 -1.67 8.55
C THR A 84 -7.17 -0.55 9.30
N PRO A 85 -8.51 -0.53 9.31
CA PRO A 85 -9.26 0.35 10.19
C PRO A 85 -8.87 0.12 11.67
N PRO A 86 -8.81 1.17 12.50
CA PRO A 86 -9.11 2.59 12.21
C PRO A 86 -7.90 3.40 11.68
N PHE A 87 -6.76 2.76 11.42
CA PHE A 87 -5.51 3.43 11.02
C PHE A 87 -5.54 4.07 9.63
N SER A 88 -6.53 3.71 8.80
CA SER A 88 -6.74 4.23 7.45
C SER A 88 -7.25 5.68 7.36
N LEU A 89 -7.71 6.30 8.46
CA LEU A 89 -8.42 7.60 8.43
C LEU A 89 -7.63 8.72 7.72
N PHE A 90 -6.31 8.78 7.92
CA PHE A 90 -5.40 9.73 7.25
C PHE A 90 -4.46 9.06 6.24
N HIS A 91 -4.70 7.78 5.95
CA HIS A 91 -3.85 6.94 5.11
C HIS A 91 -4.71 6.33 3.98
N PRO A 92 -5.08 7.14 2.97
CA PRO A 92 -5.89 6.64 1.86
C PRO A 92 -5.16 5.50 1.14
N PRO A 93 -5.89 4.51 0.58
CA PRO A 93 -5.25 3.39 -0.10
C PRO A 93 -4.42 3.88 -1.30
N LEU A 94 -3.27 3.23 -1.49
CA LEU A 94 -2.29 3.55 -2.52
C LEU A 94 -2.21 2.38 -3.52
N LEU A 95 -2.03 2.68 -4.80
CA LEU A 95 -1.73 1.71 -5.84
C LEU A 95 -0.43 2.11 -6.51
N PHE A 96 0.59 1.25 -6.41
CA PHE A 96 1.90 1.45 -7.01
C PHE A 96 1.99 0.62 -8.30
N PRO A 97 1.96 1.25 -9.49
CA PRO A 97 2.09 0.53 -10.75
C PRO A 97 3.43 -0.21 -10.85
N TYR A 98 3.45 -1.40 -11.45
CA TYR A 98 4.70 -2.18 -11.57
C TYR A 98 5.79 -1.42 -12.31
N GLN A 99 5.44 -0.71 -13.38
CA GLN A 99 6.35 0.10 -14.20
C GLN A 99 7.03 1.25 -13.44
N ASP A 100 6.43 1.67 -12.33
CA ASP A 100 6.90 2.76 -11.49
C ASP A 100 7.74 2.27 -10.30
N CYS A 101 7.71 0.97 -10.02
CA CYS A 101 8.42 0.34 -8.92
C CYS A 101 9.82 -0.10 -9.34
N HIS A 102 10.84 0.45 -8.68
CA HIS A 102 12.19 -0.10 -8.73
C HIS A 102 12.51 -0.79 -7.41
N VAL A 103 12.83 -2.09 -7.46
CA VAL A 103 13.07 -2.91 -6.27
C VAL A 103 14.54 -3.26 -6.17
N GLU A 104 15.15 -2.96 -5.03
CA GLU A 104 16.55 -3.28 -4.74
C GLU A 104 16.65 -4.06 -3.42
N PRO A 105 17.44 -5.15 -3.39
CA PRO A 105 17.80 -5.79 -2.14
C PRO A 105 18.56 -4.81 -1.24
N LYS A 106 18.12 -4.62 -0.01
CA LYS A 106 18.79 -3.73 0.92
C LYS A 106 18.72 -4.27 2.33
N ARG A 107 19.87 -4.37 3.00
CA ARG A 107 19.89 -4.74 4.41
C ARG A 107 19.55 -3.53 5.27
N TRP A 108 18.44 -3.60 5.99
CA TRP A 108 18.09 -2.60 7.00
C TRP A 108 18.47 -3.14 8.39
N TYR A 109 19.31 -2.38 9.11
CA TYR A 109 19.99 -2.82 10.34
C TYR A 109 19.06 -3.47 11.37
N LEU A 110 17.82 -2.99 11.50
CA LEU A 110 16.86 -3.46 12.51
C LEU A 110 15.96 -4.63 12.06
N ILE A 111 15.99 -5.00 10.77
CA ILE A 111 14.91 -5.79 10.14
C ILE A 111 15.44 -6.97 9.32
N GLY A 112 16.76 -7.06 9.16
CA GLY A 112 17.41 -8.19 8.49
C GLY A 112 17.34 -8.04 6.97
N LYS A 113 16.90 -9.09 6.28
CA LYS A 113 16.76 -9.11 4.82
C LYS A 113 15.48 -8.38 4.41
N THR A 114 15.66 -7.26 3.74
CA THR A 114 14.57 -6.42 3.24
C THR A 114 14.80 -6.01 1.80
N CYS A 115 13.72 -5.62 1.13
CA CYS A 115 13.76 -4.99 -0.18
C CYS A 115 13.33 -3.54 -0.03
N GLN A 116 14.02 -2.66 -0.76
CA GLN A 116 13.67 -1.26 -0.88
C GLN A 116 13.00 -1.02 -2.23
N TYR A 117 11.83 -0.41 -2.17
CA TYR A 117 11.10 0.13 -3.31
C TYR A 117 11.41 1.62 -3.43
N THR A 118 11.84 2.02 -4.62
CA THR A 118 11.88 3.41 -5.07
C THR A 118 10.77 3.60 -6.09
N LEU A 119 9.96 4.65 -5.92
CA LEU A 119 8.81 4.93 -6.78
C LEU A 119 9.13 6.11 -7.70
N ARG A 120 8.89 5.95 -9.00
CA ARG A 120 9.21 6.97 -10.01
C ARG A 120 8.54 8.32 -9.73
N GLY A 121 7.25 8.30 -9.37
CA GLY A 121 6.45 9.50 -9.12
C GLY A 121 6.74 10.19 -7.79
N VAL A 122 7.43 9.51 -6.85
CA VAL A 122 7.79 10.05 -5.53
C VAL A 122 9.15 9.49 -5.12
N SER A 123 10.22 10.05 -5.67
CA SER A 123 11.59 9.56 -5.45
C SER A 123 12.16 9.87 -4.06
N ASP A 124 11.56 10.83 -3.33
CA ASP A 124 12.00 11.23 -1.98
C ASP A 124 11.50 10.27 -0.89
N VAL A 125 10.52 9.42 -1.19
CA VAL A 125 9.95 8.43 -0.27
C VAL A 125 10.25 7.03 -0.76
N ARG A 126 10.92 6.25 0.08
CA ARG A 126 11.25 4.85 -0.15
C ARG A 126 10.39 3.97 0.73
N MET A 127 9.92 2.86 0.17
CA MET A 127 9.16 1.85 0.90
C MET A 127 10.06 0.65 1.17
N ILE A 128 10.14 0.21 2.42
CA ILE A 128 10.91 -0.96 2.83
C ILE A 128 9.93 -2.06 3.24
N VAL A 129 10.14 -3.26 2.70
CA VAL A 129 9.37 -4.47 3.00
C VAL A 129 10.31 -5.63 3.32
N HIS A 130 9.82 -6.64 4.04
CA HIS A 130 10.57 -7.88 4.26
C HIS A 130 10.67 -8.70 2.98
N ASN A 131 11.76 -9.46 2.82
CA ASN A 131 11.92 -10.35 1.66
C ASN A 131 10.78 -11.36 1.55
N ASP A 132 10.31 -11.96 2.64
CA ASP A 132 9.19 -12.92 2.58
C ASP A 132 7.89 -12.31 2.00
N LEU A 133 7.72 -10.99 2.13
CA LEU A 133 6.62 -10.28 1.49
C LEU A 133 6.92 -10.02 0.02
N GLN A 134 8.16 -9.66 -0.32
CA GLN A 134 8.61 -9.52 -1.71
C GLN A 134 8.45 -10.82 -2.49
N ASP A 135 8.98 -11.93 -1.98
CA ASP A 135 8.93 -13.25 -2.60
C ASP A 135 7.46 -13.66 -2.81
N TRP A 136 6.60 -13.38 -1.83
CA TRP A 136 5.17 -13.60 -1.98
C TRP A 136 4.55 -12.74 -3.10
N ILE A 137 4.88 -11.45 -3.20
CA ILE A 137 4.41 -10.58 -4.29
C ILE A 137 4.84 -11.15 -5.64
N GLU A 138 6.11 -11.54 -5.79
CA GLU A 138 6.65 -12.08 -7.05
C GLU A 138 5.93 -13.37 -7.47
N LEU A 139 5.66 -14.27 -6.51
CA LEU A 139 4.88 -15.49 -6.77
C LEU A 139 3.46 -15.19 -7.27
N GLN A 140 2.80 -14.17 -6.71
CA GLN A 140 1.46 -13.78 -7.18
C GLN A 140 1.49 -13.06 -8.53
N VAL A 141 2.53 -12.28 -8.81
CA VAL A 141 2.70 -11.64 -10.12
C VAL A 141 2.92 -12.70 -11.21
N ALA A 142 3.74 -13.71 -10.92
CA ALA A 142 3.98 -14.82 -11.86
C ALA A 142 2.70 -15.61 -12.18
N SER A 143 1.84 -15.86 -11.18
CA SER A 143 0.58 -16.59 -11.40
C SER A 143 -0.45 -15.77 -12.18
N ILE A 144 -0.45 -14.45 -12.02
CA ILE A 144 -1.28 -13.55 -12.84
C ILE A 144 -0.87 -13.65 -14.32
N SER A 145 0.43 -13.55 -14.62
CA SER A 145 0.93 -13.64 -16.00
C SER A 145 0.53 -14.97 -16.68
N GLN A 146 0.66 -16.10 -15.98
CA GLN A 146 0.25 -17.40 -16.50
C GLN A 146 -1.27 -17.49 -16.76
N THR A 147 -2.08 -16.88 -15.90
CA THR A 147 -3.55 -16.86 -16.06
C THR A 147 -3.97 -16.03 -17.28
N LEU A 148 -3.26 -14.94 -17.57
CA LEU A 148 -3.53 -14.08 -18.72
C LEU A 148 -3.15 -14.74 -20.05
N GLU A 149 -2.05 -15.50 -20.10
CA GLU A 149 -1.61 -16.23 -21.30
C GLU A 149 -2.57 -17.38 -21.66
N VAL A 150 -3.07 -18.11 -20.66
CA VAL A 150 -4.06 -19.19 -20.86
C VAL A 150 -5.42 -18.61 -21.31
N GLY A 151 -5.82 -17.45 -20.79
CA GLY A 151 -7.04 -16.77 -21.23
C GLY A 151 -6.98 -16.31 -22.69
N SER A 152 -5.82 -15.80 -23.14
CA SER A 152 -5.61 -15.38 -24.54
C SER A 152 -5.69 -16.57 -25.50
N THR A 153 -5.03 -17.68 -25.18
CA THR A 153 -5.00 -18.87 -26.05
C THR A 153 -6.36 -19.56 -26.19
N VAL A 154 -7.20 -19.53 -25.15
CA VAL A 154 -8.57 -20.07 -25.22
C VAL A 154 -9.48 -19.19 -26.07
N VAL A 155 -9.30 -17.86 -26.06
CA VAL A 155 -10.07 -16.94 -26.91
C VAL A 155 -9.65 -17.07 -28.38
N ASP A 156 -8.35 -17.20 -28.65
CA ASP A 156 -7.83 -17.37 -30.02
C ASP A 156 -8.28 -18.71 -30.64
N THR A 157 -8.25 -19.80 -29.87
CA THR A 157 -8.77 -21.08 -30.35
C THR A 157 -10.28 -21.05 -30.59
N CYS A 158 -11.07 -20.35 -29.77
CA CYS A 158 -12.53 -20.23 -29.98
C CYS A 158 -12.90 -19.36 -31.20
N ALA A 159 -12.09 -18.35 -31.52
CA ALA A 159 -12.28 -17.52 -32.72
C ALA A 159 -12.00 -18.29 -34.03
N GLU A 160 -11.08 -19.25 -34.00
CA GLU A 160 -10.70 -20.04 -35.18
C GLU A 160 -11.80 -21.03 -35.62
N TRP A 161 -12.67 -21.48 -34.71
CA TRP A 161 -13.82 -22.35 -35.04
C TRP A 161 -14.98 -21.64 -35.75
N HIS A 162 -15.04 -20.31 -35.74
CA HIS A 162 -16.15 -19.54 -36.31
C HIS A 162 -15.93 -19.03 -37.74
N THR A 163 -14.73 -19.21 -38.31
CA THR A 163 -14.40 -18.82 -39.69
C THR A 163 -14.31 -19.99 -40.69
N ALA A 164 -14.56 -21.21 -40.23
CA ALA A 164 -14.54 -22.41 -41.08
C ALA A 164 -15.97 -22.88 -41.41
N HIS A 165 -16.76 -22.05 -42.10
CA HIS A 165 -17.95 -22.49 -42.85
C HIS A 165 -18.20 -21.62 -44.08
#